data_AF-A0A7C5WDY2-F1
#
_entry.id   AF-A0A7C5WDY2-F1
#
_cell.length_a   1.000
_cell.length_b   1.000
_cell.length_c   1.000
_cell.angle_alpha   90.00
_cell.angle_beta   90.00
_cell.angle_gamma   90.00
#
_symmetry.space_group_name_H-M   'P 1'
#
loop_
_entity.id
_entity.type
_entity.pdbx_description
1 polymer ?
#
loop_
_entity_poly.entity_id
_entity_poly.type
_entity_poly.pdbx_seq_one_letter_code
_entity_poly.pdbx_strand_id
1 'polypeptide(L)'
;DTGMGLERIAAVLQGTHDNYEIDLFRTLIGAIEELSGVRQGETDAPSHRVIADHLRATAFLIADGVLPSNEGRGYVLRRIMRRAMRHIELLGVKEPLMHRLFPVLKDEMGAAYPELAQAEALITETMHTEETRFRRTLERGLRILDEEAAKLKKGDVFPGEVAFRLYDTYGFPLDLTEDALRARGISVDRAGFDAAMQRQREEARKHWAGSGERAEDAVWLALKDELGATEFLGYDTERAEGLLQAVVRGDERVENLNAGDEAALVFNQTPFYAESGGQVGDRGVIRFANGAVFTVADTRKRGGGLHAHIGKLEEGAITVGDEATLEVDHAARATTRQHHSATHILHEALRQVLGEHVTQKGSLVAPDRLRFDFAHPKALTDDEITRIEELANTVIAQNAEVETRLMGLEEARDEGAMALFGEKYDDEVRVVAMGRQPEDAPAKKDKEIFSIELCGGTHVARTGDIGLLKIVSDSAVSAGVRRIEALAGAAARRYLQRQEQRLREAAQLLQIRPEDVPDRIAALMEERKALERQLAETRKKLAMGGASAAEEPVEEIGGVKVMLKVVEDIPPKELRGLADAGKGKLKSG
;
A
#
# COMPACT_ATOMS: atom_id res chain seq x y z
N ASP A 1 1.30 -37.94 -18.54
CA ASP A 1 1.01 -36.60 -19.07
C ASP A 1 -0.01 -36.73 -20.19
N THR A 2 -1.29 -36.57 -19.86
CA THR A 2 -2.39 -36.63 -20.84
C THR A 2 -3.20 -35.34 -20.68
N GLY A 3 -3.37 -34.59 -21.77
CA GLY A 3 -4.19 -33.38 -21.80
C GLY A 3 -5.31 -33.52 -22.82
N MET A 4 -6.55 -33.40 -22.37
CA MET A 4 -7.72 -33.41 -23.23
C MET A 4 -8.52 -32.13 -22.96
N GLY A 5 -8.51 -31.17 -23.89
CA GLY A 5 -9.15 -29.87 -23.69
C GLY A 5 -10.67 -30.00 -23.67
N LEU A 6 -11.29 -29.79 -22.51
CA LEU A 6 -12.73 -29.97 -22.29
C LEU A 6 -13.58 -29.21 -23.31
N GLU A 7 -13.25 -27.95 -23.58
CA GLU A 7 -13.96 -27.09 -24.53
C GLU A 7 -13.92 -27.66 -25.97
N ARG A 8 -12.83 -28.32 -26.35
CA ARG A 8 -12.70 -28.93 -27.68
C ARG A 8 -13.52 -30.21 -27.79
N ILE A 9 -13.61 -30.99 -26.72
CA ILE A 9 -14.49 -32.16 -26.67
C ILE A 9 -15.94 -31.72 -26.76
N ALA A 10 -16.32 -30.69 -25.99
CA ALA A 10 -17.64 -30.10 -26.01
C ALA A 10 -18.02 -29.62 -27.43
N ALA A 11 -17.11 -28.93 -28.12
CA ALA A 11 -17.32 -28.53 -29.51
C ALA A 11 -17.65 -29.72 -30.42
N VAL A 12 -16.87 -30.81 -30.35
CA VAL A 12 -17.12 -32.03 -31.12
C VAL A 12 -18.46 -32.67 -30.76
N LEU A 13 -18.80 -32.77 -29.47
CA LEU A 13 -20.08 -33.34 -29.02
C LEU A 13 -21.29 -32.51 -29.44
N GLN A 14 -21.12 -31.19 -29.53
CA GLN A 14 -22.15 -30.25 -29.96
C GLN A 14 -22.17 -30.04 -31.49
N GLY A 15 -21.34 -30.77 -32.24
CA GLY A 15 -21.33 -30.75 -33.70
C GLY A 15 -20.72 -29.48 -34.32
N THR A 16 -19.90 -28.75 -33.57
CA THR A 16 -19.18 -27.56 -34.02
C THR A 16 -17.67 -27.78 -34.08
N HIS A 17 -16.99 -26.99 -34.91
CA HIS A 17 -15.53 -26.92 -35.01
C HIS A 17 -14.95 -25.68 -34.31
N ASP A 18 -15.80 -24.84 -33.72
CA ASP A 18 -15.41 -23.61 -33.04
C ASP A 18 -15.77 -23.70 -31.55
N ASN A 19 -14.77 -23.57 -30.67
CA ASN A 19 -14.98 -23.60 -29.22
C ASN A 19 -15.92 -22.48 -28.74
N TYR A 20 -16.02 -21.37 -29.47
CA TYR A 20 -16.90 -20.26 -29.10
C TYR A 20 -18.37 -20.50 -29.46
N GLU A 21 -18.68 -21.58 -30.18
CA GLU A 21 -20.04 -21.99 -30.53
C GLU A 21 -20.62 -23.04 -29.55
N ILE A 22 -19.87 -23.45 -28.53
CA ILE A 22 -20.42 -24.31 -27.47
C ILE A 22 -21.38 -23.52 -26.58
N ASP A 23 -22.34 -24.22 -25.98
CA ASP A 23 -23.30 -23.70 -24.98
C ASP A 23 -22.71 -22.66 -24.02
N LEU A 24 -21.63 -22.97 -23.29
CA LEU A 24 -21.00 -22.07 -22.33
C LEU A 24 -20.64 -20.71 -22.95
N PHE A 25 -19.94 -20.71 -24.08
CA PHE A 25 -19.52 -19.47 -24.73
C PHE A 25 -20.69 -18.76 -25.42
N ARG A 26 -21.67 -19.50 -25.94
CA ARG A 26 -22.88 -18.90 -26.52
C ARG A 26 -23.71 -18.16 -25.49
N THR A 27 -23.86 -18.70 -24.27
CA THR A 27 -24.56 -17.98 -23.19
C THR A 27 -23.81 -16.69 -22.83
N LEU A 28 -22.49 -16.77 -22.63
CA LEU A 28 -21.68 -15.59 -22.31
C LEU A 28 -21.69 -14.54 -23.42
N ILE A 29 -21.56 -14.96 -24.67
CA ILE A 29 -21.62 -14.05 -25.83
C ILE A 29 -23.01 -13.40 -25.93
N GLY A 30 -24.09 -14.16 -25.75
CA GLY A 30 -25.45 -13.61 -25.73
C GLY A 30 -25.64 -12.55 -24.64
N ALA A 31 -25.10 -12.77 -23.44
CA ALA A 31 -25.12 -11.78 -22.37
C ALA A 31 -24.30 -10.52 -22.71
N ILE A 32 -23.17 -10.67 -23.42
CA ILE A 32 -22.41 -9.53 -23.93
C ILE A 32 -23.24 -8.75 -24.95
N GLU A 33 -23.91 -9.41 -25.89
CA GLU A 33 -24.78 -8.74 -26.88
C GLU A 33 -25.90 -7.95 -26.20
N GLU A 34 -26.57 -8.56 -25.22
CA GLU A 34 -27.67 -7.94 -24.48
C GLU A 34 -27.21 -6.71 -23.70
N LEU A 35 -26.13 -6.84 -22.92
CA LEU A 35 -25.66 -5.78 -22.04
C LEU A 35 -24.89 -4.67 -22.78
N SER A 36 -24.22 -5.00 -23.89
CA SER A 36 -23.53 -4.01 -24.74
C SER A 36 -24.48 -3.29 -25.71
N GLY A 37 -25.59 -3.93 -26.08
CA GLY A 37 -26.49 -3.47 -27.14
C GLY A 37 -25.94 -3.67 -28.55
N VAL A 38 -24.83 -4.40 -28.71
CA VAL A 38 -24.18 -4.67 -30.00
C VAL A 38 -24.31 -6.16 -30.33
N ARG A 39 -24.95 -6.49 -31.45
CA ARG A 39 -25.01 -7.88 -31.92
C ARG A 39 -23.70 -8.31 -32.55
N GLN A 40 -23.39 -9.59 -32.43
CA GLN A 40 -22.23 -10.22 -33.03
C GLN A 40 -22.35 -10.23 -34.57
N GLY A 41 -21.67 -9.29 -35.22
CA GLY A 41 -21.41 -9.29 -36.67
C GLY A 41 -20.00 -9.78 -37.00
N GLU A 42 -19.67 -9.92 -38.29
CA GLU A 42 -18.33 -10.38 -38.74
C GLU A 42 -17.19 -9.49 -38.23
N THR A 43 -17.43 -8.19 -38.08
CA THR A 43 -16.45 -7.19 -37.59
C THR A 43 -16.23 -7.23 -36.09
N ASP A 44 -17.26 -7.62 -35.32
CA ASP A 44 -17.29 -7.47 -33.86
C ASP A 44 -17.22 -8.82 -33.13
N ALA A 45 -17.31 -9.92 -33.87
CA ALA A 45 -17.17 -11.28 -33.36
C ALA A 45 -15.88 -11.51 -32.54
N PRO A 46 -14.70 -10.98 -32.93
CA PRO A 46 -13.49 -11.12 -32.12
C PRO A 46 -13.61 -10.46 -30.74
N SER A 47 -14.26 -9.30 -30.65
CA SER A 47 -14.42 -8.58 -29.38
C SER A 47 -15.28 -9.36 -28.39
N HIS A 48 -16.42 -9.89 -28.84
CA HIS A 48 -17.29 -10.72 -28.01
C HIS A 48 -16.57 -11.96 -27.47
N ARG A 49 -15.80 -12.65 -28.33
CA ARG A 49 -15.03 -13.85 -27.95
C ARG A 49 -13.96 -13.53 -26.91
N VAL A 50 -13.20 -12.44 -27.10
CA VAL A 50 -12.16 -12.02 -26.15
C VAL A 50 -12.75 -11.63 -24.80
N ILE A 51 -13.87 -10.91 -24.77
CA ILE A 51 -14.54 -10.52 -23.53
C ILE A 51 -14.99 -11.76 -22.76
N ALA A 52 -15.67 -12.71 -23.42
CA ALA A 52 -16.17 -13.93 -22.78
C ALA A 52 -15.03 -14.78 -22.18
N ASP A 53 -13.95 -14.98 -22.94
CA ASP A 53 -12.79 -15.76 -22.48
C ASP A 53 -12.06 -15.09 -21.32
N HIS A 54 -11.82 -13.78 -21.43
CA HIS A 54 -11.06 -13.05 -20.42
C HIS A 54 -11.88 -12.78 -19.16
N LEU A 55 -13.22 -12.73 -19.24
CA LEU A 55 -14.12 -12.75 -18.09
C LEU A 55 -13.90 -14.03 -17.27
N ARG A 56 -13.90 -15.20 -17.92
CA ARG A 56 -13.65 -16.49 -17.27
C ARG A 56 -12.30 -16.49 -16.57
N ALA A 57 -11.23 -16.22 -17.30
CA ALA A 57 -9.87 -16.22 -16.75
C ALA A 57 -9.71 -15.24 -15.58
N THR A 58 -10.31 -14.06 -15.68
CA THR A 58 -10.29 -13.04 -14.61
C THR A 58 -10.99 -13.54 -13.35
N ALA A 59 -12.21 -14.09 -13.50
CA ALA A 59 -13.01 -14.54 -12.37
C ALA A 59 -12.30 -15.66 -11.59
N PHE A 60 -11.76 -16.67 -12.28
CA PHE A 60 -11.03 -17.76 -11.63
C PHE A 60 -9.75 -17.28 -10.94
N LEU A 61 -8.96 -16.42 -11.58
CA LEU A 61 -7.75 -15.86 -10.95
C LEU A 61 -8.07 -15.08 -9.67
N ILE A 62 -9.16 -14.30 -9.65
CA ILE A 62 -9.57 -13.56 -8.46
C ILE A 62 -10.13 -14.50 -7.38
N ALA A 63 -10.89 -15.53 -7.76
CA ALA A 63 -11.36 -16.56 -6.83
C ALA A 63 -10.19 -17.28 -6.14
N ASP A 64 -9.11 -17.53 -6.86
CA ASP A 64 -7.86 -18.11 -6.34
C ASP A 64 -7.00 -17.12 -5.52
N GLY A 65 -7.53 -15.92 -5.24
CA GLY A 65 -6.87 -14.90 -4.41
C GLY A 65 -5.82 -14.06 -5.14
N VAL A 66 -5.75 -14.12 -6.49
CA VAL A 66 -4.88 -13.21 -7.26
C VAL A 66 -5.59 -11.87 -7.41
N LEU A 67 -4.96 -10.80 -6.93
CA LEU A 67 -5.46 -9.43 -7.10
C LEU A 67 -4.64 -8.65 -8.14
N PRO A 68 -5.25 -7.72 -8.91
CA PRO A 68 -4.56 -6.92 -9.92
C PRO A 68 -3.40 -6.11 -9.33
N SER A 69 -2.18 -6.31 -9.82
CA SER A 69 -0.96 -5.65 -9.33
C SER A 69 -0.03 -5.20 -10.47
N ASN A 70 1.07 -4.54 -10.15
CA ASN A 70 2.09 -4.15 -11.12
C ASN A 70 3.09 -5.27 -11.45
N GLU A 71 3.11 -6.37 -10.69
CA GLU A 71 4.16 -7.40 -10.78
C GLU A 71 3.62 -8.83 -10.61
N GLY A 72 4.39 -9.82 -11.07
CA GLY A 72 4.09 -11.24 -10.89
C GLY A 72 2.71 -11.65 -11.43
N ARG A 73 1.99 -12.50 -10.68
CA ARG A 73 0.66 -13.02 -11.07
C ARG A 73 -0.40 -11.92 -11.18
N GLY A 74 -0.34 -10.90 -10.31
CA GLY A 74 -1.28 -9.79 -10.34
C GLY A 74 -1.12 -8.89 -11.58
N TYR A 75 0.09 -8.78 -12.13
CA TYR A 75 0.34 -8.14 -13.42
C TYR A 75 -0.34 -8.89 -14.57
N VAL A 76 -0.24 -10.22 -14.58
CA VAL A 76 -0.87 -11.06 -15.60
C VAL A 76 -2.40 -10.93 -15.55
N LEU A 77 -3.00 -11.01 -14.35
CA LEU A 77 -4.43 -10.78 -14.17
C LEU A 77 -4.85 -9.41 -14.71
N ARG A 78 -4.15 -8.35 -14.29
CA ARG A 78 -4.42 -6.98 -14.74
C ARG A 78 -4.36 -6.84 -16.26
N ARG A 79 -3.41 -7.52 -16.91
CA ARG A 79 -3.26 -7.55 -18.37
C ARG A 79 -4.46 -8.22 -19.06
N ILE A 80 -4.92 -9.37 -18.56
CA ILE A 80 -6.10 -10.07 -19.07
C ILE A 80 -7.35 -9.19 -18.94
N MET A 81 -7.56 -8.60 -17.75
CA MET A 81 -8.67 -7.70 -17.46
C MET A 81 -8.71 -6.50 -18.41
N ARG A 82 -7.58 -5.79 -18.56
CA ARG A 82 -7.50 -4.60 -19.41
C ARG A 82 -7.74 -4.90 -20.87
N ARG A 83 -7.34 -6.09 -21.34
CA ARG A 83 -7.63 -6.52 -22.70
C ARG A 83 -9.12 -6.75 -22.94
N ALA A 84 -9.82 -7.36 -21.98
CA ALA A 84 -11.29 -7.45 -22.04
C ALA A 84 -11.94 -6.06 -22.08
N MET A 85 -11.55 -5.18 -21.16
CA MET A 85 -12.08 -3.80 -21.06
C MET A 85 -11.83 -2.97 -22.33
N ARG A 86 -10.70 -3.19 -23.01
CA ARG A 86 -10.43 -2.56 -24.31
C ARG A 86 -11.45 -3.01 -25.37
N HIS A 87 -11.76 -4.30 -25.43
CA HIS A 87 -12.75 -4.80 -26.39
C HIS A 87 -14.16 -4.30 -26.05
N ILE A 88 -14.48 -4.08 -24.78
CA ILE A 88 -15.73 -3.44 -24.34
C ILE A 88 -15.82 -1.99 -24.85
N GLU A 89 -14.72 -1.23 -24.74
CA GLU A 89 -14.65 0.13 -25.28
C GLU A 89 -14.77 0.15 -26.81
N LEU A 90 -14.18 -0.84 -27.52
CA LEU A 90 -14.33 -0.97 -28.98
C LEU A 90 -15.76 -1.25 -29.41
N LEU A 91 -16.55 -1.93 -28.58
CA LEU A 91 -18.00 -2.10 -28.78
C LEU A 91 -18.80 -0.82 -28.46
N GLY A 92 -18.15 0.25 -27.98
CA GLY A 92 -18.78 1.53 -27.69
C GLY A 92 -19.55 1.57 -26.36
N VAL A 93 -19.31 0.61 -25.46
CA VAL A 93 -20.01 0.51 -24.18
C VAL A 93 -19.44 1.54 -23.19
N LYS A 94 -20.30 2.47 -22.75
CA LYS A 94 -19.89 3.61 -21.90
C LYS A 94 -19.97 3.34 -20.40
N GLU A 95 -20.48 2.20 -19.97
CA GLU A 95 -20.64 1.82 -18.56
C GLU A 95 -19.79 0.58 -18.25
N PRO A 96 -19.29 0.41 -17.01
CA PRO A 96 -18.54 -0.78 -16.65
C PRO A 96 -19.40 -2.05 -16.88
N LEU A 97 -18.88 -3.00 -17.64
CA LEU A 97 -19.62 -4.16 -18.14
C LEU A 97 -19.12 -5.48 -17.54
N MET A 98 -17.83 -5.62 -17.23
CA MET A 98 -17.24 -6.90 -16.78
C MET A 98 -17.95 -7.47 -15.55
N HIS A 99 -18.15 -6.64 -14.52
CA HIS A 99 -18.81 -7.04 -13.29
C HIS A 99 -20.29 -7.42 -13.49
N ARG A 100 -20.96 -6.88 -14.52
CA ARG A 100 -22.35 -7.19 -14.87
C ARG A 100 -22.47 -8.52 -15.62
N LEU A 101 -21.39 -8.98 -16.25
CA LEU A 101 -21.32 -10.28 -16.91
C LEU A 101 -21.04 -11.42 -15.93
N PHE A 102 -20.44 -11.13 -14.76
CA PHE A 102 -20.06 -12.14 -13.80
C PHE A 102 -21.23 -13.02 -13.29
N PRO A 103 -22.44 -12.50 -13.01
CA PRO A 103 -23.57 -13.34 -12.62
C PRO A 103 -23.88 -14.46 -13.63
N VAL A 104 -23.83 -14.16 -14.93
CA VAL A 104 -24.07 -15.15 -15.99
C VAL A 104 -22.99 -16.23 -15.99
N LEU A 105 -21.72 -15.84 -15.81
CA LEU A 105 -20.62 -16.81 -15.67
C LEU A 105 -20.80 -17.69 -14.43
N LYS A 106 -21.22 -17.11 -13.31
CA LYS A 106 -21.48 -17.82 -12.06
C LYS A 106 -22.62 -18.82 -12.23
N ASP A 107 -23.67 -18.48 -12.96
CA ASP A 107 -24.79 -19.39 -13.22
C ASP A 107 -24.36 -20.58 -14.11
N GLU A 108 -23.51 -20.34 -15.11
CA GLU A 108 -23.00 -21.37 -16.01
C GLU A 108 -21.97 -22.32 -15.35
N MET A 109 -21.12 -21.80 -14.47
CA MET A 109 -19.97 -22.56 -13.94
C MET A 109 -19.99 -22.81 -12.41
N GLY A 110 -20.72 -22.01 -11.65
CA GLY A 110 -20.64 -21.97 -10.18
C GLY A 110 -21.08 -23.25 -9.47
N ALA A 111 -21.89 -24.10 -10.12
CA ALA A 111 -22.25 -25.41 -9.57
C ALA A 111 -21.06 -26.37 -9.51
N ALA A 112 -20.17 -26.32 -10.52
CA ALA A 112 -18.95 -27.13 -10.57
C ALA A 112 -17.77 -26.46 -9.85
N TYR A 113 -17.81 -25.13 -9.73
CA TYR A 113 -16.75 -24.29 -9.15
C TYR A 113 -17.34 -23.36 -8.06
N PRO A 114 -17.64 -23.88 -6.86
CA PRO A 114 -18.26 -23.12 -5.77
C PRO A 114 -17.45 -21.91 -5.31
N GLU A 115 -16.13 -21.93 -5.51
CA GLU A 115 -15.21 -20.83 -5.22
C GLU A 115 -15.60 -19.53 -5.94
N LEU A 116 -16.24 -19.61 -7.11
CA LEU A 116 -16.75 -18.43 -7.82
C LEU A 116 -17.88 -17.75 -7.03
N ALA A 117 -18.77 -18.52 -6.40
CA ALA A 117 -19.85 -17.99 -5.57
C ALA A 117 -19.31 -17.44 -4.24
N GLN A 118 -18.33 -18.13 -3.63
CA GLN A 118 -17.69 -17.68 -2.39
C GLN A 118 -16.95 -16.34 -2.59
N ALA A 119 -16.29 -16.16 -3.73
CA ALA A 119 -15.54 -14.95 -4.06
C ALA A 119 -16.36 -13.87 -4.79
N GLU A 120 -17.68 -14.03 -4.91
CA GLU A 120 -18.54 -13.15 -5.74
C GLU A 120 -18.37 -11.65 -5.42
N ALA A 121 -18.40 -11.29 -4.14
CA ALA A 121 -18.24 -9.90 -3.73
C ALA A 121 -16.86 -9.34 -4.14
N LEU A 122 -15.80 -10.13 -3.98
CA LEU A 122 -14.44 -9.74 -4.34
C LEU A 122 -14.28 -9.61 -5.86
N ILE A 123 -14.81 -10.56 -6.63
CA ILE A 123 -14.75 -10.57 -8.09
C ILE A 123 -15.50 -9.36 -8.66
N THR A 124 -16.76 -9.18 -8.27
CA THR A 124 -17.61 -8.08 -8.77
C THR A 124 -17.00 -6.72 -8.43
N GLU A 125 -16.56 -6.50 -7.19
CA GLU A 125 -15.96 -5.22 -6.78
C GLU A 125 -14.61 -4.96 -7.46
N THR A 126 -13.77 -5.99 -7.60
CA THR A 126 -12.46 -5.87 -8.27
C THR A 126 -12.62 -5.54 -9.74
N MET A 127 -13.52 -6.24 -10.44
CA MET A 127 -13.83 -5.96 -11.84
C MET A 127 -14.37 -4.55 -12.02
N HIS A 128 -15.36 -4.14 -11.21
CA HIS A 128 -15.97 -2.83 -11.28
C HIS A 128 -14.96 -1.70 -11.02
N THR A 129 -14.12 -1.85 -9.99
CA THR A 129 -13.13 -0.84 -9.60
C THR A 129 -12.03 -0.71 -10.65
N GLU A 130 -11.46 -1.82 -11.11
CA GLU A 130 -10.41 -1.79 -12.14
C GLU A 130 -10.94 -1.26 -13.47
N GLU A 131 -12.14 -1.65 -13.89
CA GLU A 131 -12.77 -1.16 -15.12
C GLU A 131 -13.02 0.35 -15.05
N THR A 132 -13.61 0.82 -13.95
CA THR A 132 -13.89 2.25 -13.73
C THR A 132 -12.60 3.08 -13.75
N ARG A 133 -11.56 2.59 -13.08
CA ARG A 133 -10.26 3.27 -13.03
C ARG A 133 -9.58 3.28 -14.39
N PHE A 134 -9.56 2.12 -15.05
CA PHE A 134 -8.87 1.95 -16.33
C PHE A 134 -9.54 2.74 -17.44
N ARG A 135 -10.87 2.82 -17.48
CA ARG A 135 -11.60 3.57 -18.51
C ARG A 135 -11.19 5.04 -18.59
N ARG A 136 -11.00 5.70 -17.44
CA ARG A 136 -10.51 7.10 -17.38
C ARG A 136 -9.16 7.28 -18.08
N THR A 137 -8.31 6.25 -18.01
CA THR A 137 -6.99 6.19 -18.66
C THR A 137 -7.10 5.77 -20.13
N LEU A 138 -8.00 4.84 -20.43
CA LEU A 138 -8.16 4.20 -21.74
C LEU A 138 -8.60 5.20 -22.81
N GLU A 139 -9.62 6.03 -22.55
CA GLU A 139 -10.14 6.98 -23.54
C GLU A 139 -9.06 7.97 -24.01
N ARG A 140 -8.29 8.52 -23.05
CA ARG A 140 -7.19 9.44 -23.34
C ARG A 140 -6.04 8.75 -24.05
N GLY A 141 -5.69 7.53 -23.61
CA GLY A 141 -4.61 6.74 -24.18
C GLY A 141 -4.88 6.29 -25.61
N LEU A 142 -6.10 5.80 -25.89
CA LEU A 142 -6.53 5.39 -27.23
C LEU A 142 -6.52 6.56 -28.21
N ARG A 143 -7.00 7.74 -27.81
CA ARG A 143 -6.97 8.92 -28.68
C ARG A 143 -5.53 9.30 -29.08
N ILE A 144 -4.60 9.32 -28.14
CA ILE A 144 -3.19 9.64 -28.41
C ILE A 144 -2.55 8.54 -29.27
N LEU A 145 -2.87 7.27 -28.99
CA LEU A 145 -2.40 6.15 -29.79
C LEU A 145 -2.89 6.25 -31.24
N ASP A 146 -4.17 6.56 -31.45
CA ASP A 146 -4.76 6.69 -32.78
C ASP A 146 -4.18 7.89 -33.55
N GLU A 147 -3.99 9.03 -32.89
CA GLU A 147 -3.35 10.23 -33.46
C GLU A 147 -1.91 9.95 -33.93
N GLU A 148 -1.12 9.24 -33.13
CA GLU A 148 0.25 8.88 -33.48
C GLU A 148 0.31 7.75 -34.52
N ALA A 149 -0.55 6.75 -34.37
CA ALA A 149 -0.61 5.62 -35.30
C ALA A 149 -1.18 6.04 -36.67
N ALA A 150 -2.02 7.07 -36.77
CA ALA A 150 -2.49 7.61 -38.04
C ALA A 150 -1.36 8.12 -38.94
N LYS A 151 -0.20 8.46 -38.37
CA LYS A 151 1.00 8.89 -39.09
C LYS A 151 1.79 7.73 -39.70
N LEU A 152 1.41 6.48 -39.38
CA LEU A 152 2.12 5.26 -39.73
C LEU A 152 1.28 4.36 -40.65
N LYS A 153 1.97 3.59 -41.49
CA LYS A 153 1.41 2.63 -42.43
C LYS A 153 1.69 1.20 -41.96
N LYS A 154 0.96 0.24 -42.55
CA LYS A 154 1.21 -1.19 -42.32
C LYS A 154 2.67 -1.53 -42.62
N GLY A 155 3.33 -2.21 -41.68
CA GLY A 155 4.75 -2.55 -41.73
C GLY A 155 5.68 -1.56 -41.02
N ASP A 156 5.19 -0.39 -40.63
CA ASP A 156 5.99 0.59 -39.88
C ASP A 156 6.17 0.18 -38.40
N VAL A 157 7.08 0.87 -37.73
CA VAL A 157 7.41 0.69 -36.32
C VAL A 157 6.95 1.91 -35.52
N PHE A 158 6.10 1.69 -34.53
CA PHE A 158 5.64 2.69 -33.59
C PHE A 158 6.77 3.04 -32.61
N PRO A 159 7.14 4.34 -32.47
CA PRO A 159 8.30 4.74 -31.68
C PRO A 159 8.21 4.32 -30.20
N GLY A 160 9.28 3.73 -29.66
CA GLY A 160 9.33 3.23 -28.29
C GLY A 160 9.20 4.33 -27.22
N GLU A 161 9.72 5.53 -27.49
CA GLU A 161 9.57 6.72 -26.63
C GLU A 161 8.11 7.17 -26.52
N VAL A 162 7.34 7.06 -27.61
CA VAL A 162 5.90 7.41 -27.60
C VAL A 162 5.11 6.35 -26.83
N ALA A 163 5.45 5.07 -27.00
CA ALA A 163 4.88 3.98 -26.21
C ALA A 163 5.23 4.12 -24.72
N PHE A 164 6.45 4.57 -24.39
CA PHE A 164 6.87 4.86 -23.02
C PHE A 164 6.08 6.03 -22.44
N ARG A 165 5.88 7.11 -23.19
CA ARG A 165 5.04 8.23 -22.76
C ARG A 165 3.58 7.82 -22.52
N LEU A 166 3.03 6.95 -23.37
CA LEU A 166 1.70 6.35 -23.18
C LEU A 166 1.64 5.57 -21.86
N TYR A 167 2.67 4.77 -21.58
CA TYR A 167 2.79 3.98 -20.35
C TYR A 167 2.98 4.84 -19.10
N ASP A 168 3.99 5.70 -19.09
CA ASP A 168 4.45 6.45 -17.91
C ASP A 168 3.52 7.62 -17.57
N THR A 169 3.24 8.48 -18.55
CA THR A 169 2.48 9.71 -18.33
C THR A 169 0.98 9.46 -18.28
N TYR A 170 0.49 8.54 -19.13
CA TYR A 170 -0.94 8.32 -19.31
C TYR A 170 -1.44 7.02 -18.72
N GLY A 171 -0.56 6.12 -18.25
CA GLY A 171 -0.93 4.84 -17.65
C GLY A 171 -1.44 3.81 -18.67
N PHE A 172 -1.20 4.02 -19.97
CA PHE A 172 -1.64 3.16 -21.06
C PHE A 172 -0.60 2.08 -21.37
N PRO A 173 -0.87 0.80 -21.05
CA PRO A 173 0.14 -0.25 -21.08
C PRO A 173 0.75 -0.54 -22.47
N LEU A 174 2.02 -0.96 -22.47
CA LEU A 174 2.73 -1.35 -23.70
C LEU A 174 2.02 -2.52 -24.41
N ASP A 175 1.56 -3.52 -23.67
CA ASP A 175 0.88 -4.68 -24.24
C ASP A 175 -0.44 -4.32 -24.95
N LEU A 176 -1.17 -3.33 -24.43
CA LEU A 176 -2.37 -2.81 -25.12
C LEU A 176 -2.01 -1.97 -26.35
N THR A 177 -0.91 -1.23 -26.29
CA THR A 177 -0.36 -0.51 -27.44
C THR A 177 -0.04 -1.48 -28.57
N GLU A 178 0.63 -2.59 -28.24
CA GLU A 178 0.96 -3.63 -29.21
C GLU A 178 -0.27 -4.35 -29.75
N ASP A 179 -1.21 -4.73 -28.88
CA ASP A 179 -2.44 -5.42 -29.28
C ASP A 179 -3.32 -4.53 -30.15
N ALA A 180 -3.30 -3.21 -29.96
CA ALA A 180 -4.01 -2.25 -30.80
C ALA A 180 -3.37 -2.05 -32.17
N LEU A 181 -2.04 -1.95 -32.22
CA LEU A 181 -1.31 -1.74 -33.46
C LEU A 181 -1.22 -3.02 -34.31
N ARG A 182 -1.31 -4.20 -33.69
CA ARG A 182 -1.31 -5.49 -34.38
C ARG A 182 -2.41 -5.59 -35.44
N ALA A 183 -3.62 -5.11 -35.14
CA ALA A 183 -4.74 -5.12 -36.09
C ALA A 183 -4.45 -4.27 -37.35
N ARG A 184 -3.59 -3.27 -37.23
CA ARG A 184 -3.14 -2.39 -38.33
C ARG A 184 -1.84 -2.88 -39.00
N GLY A 185 -1.27 -3.99 -38.51
CA GLY A 185 0.02 -4.52 -38.96
C GLY A 185 1.20 -3.58 -38.68
N ILE A 186 1.12 -2.79 -37.60
CA ILE A 186 2.20 -1.91 -37.12
C ILE A 186 2.87 -2.61 -35.93
N SER A 187 4.21 -2.63 -35.90
CA SER A 187 4.98 -3.17 -34.78
C SER A 187 5.36 -2.08 -33.79
N VAL A 188 5.73 -2.41 -32.55
CA VAL A 188 6.20 -1.43 -31.55
C VAL A 188 7.69 -1.61 -31.33
N ASP A 189 8.43 -0.51 -31.28
CA ASP A 189 9.85 -0.51 -30.90
C ASP A 189 10.01 -0.78 -29.40
N ARG A 190 10.08 -2.06 -29.05
CA ARG A 190 10.32 -2.53 -27.68
C ARG A 190 11.69 -2.09 -27.15
N ALA A 191 12.71 -2.10 -27.99
CA ALA A 191 14.06 -1.74 -27.57
C ALA A 191 14.13 -0.26 -27.15
N GLY A 192 13.48 0.63 -27.92
CA GLY A 192 13.33 2.03 -27.55
C GLY A 192 12.53 2.24 -26.27
N PHE A 193 11.46 1.46 -26.06
CA PHE A 193 10.66 1.49 -24.83
C PHE A 193 11.49 1.06 -23.60
N ASP A 194 12.21 -0.06 -23.70
CA ASP A 194 13.04 -0.59 -22.63
C ASP A 194 14.19 0.37 -22.28
N ALA A 195 14.79 1.00 -23.29
CA ALA A 195 15.82 2.03 -23.10
C ALA A 195 15.28 3.28 -22.38
N ALA A 196 14.03 3.67 -22.62
CA ALA A 196 13.37 4.76 -21.89
C ALA A 196 13.04 4.36 -20.44
N MET A 197 12.54 3.14 -20.22
CA MET A 197 12.30 2.56 -18.88
C MET A 197 13.58 2.48 -18.04
N GLN A 198 14.71 2.10 -18.64
CA GLN A 198 15.99 2.03 -17.92
C GLN A 198 16.51 3.42 -17.53
N ARG A 199 16.41 4.42 -18.42
CA ARG A 199 16.76 5.81 -18.09
C ARG A 199 15.97 6.32 -16.88
N GLN A 200 14.65 6.08 -16.85
CA GLN A 200 13.81 6.43 -15.71
C GLN A 200 14.22 5.69 -14.42
N ARG A 201 14.52 4.38 -14.50
CA ARG A 201 14.97 3.59 -13.36
C ARG A 201 16.31 4.05 -12.82
N GLU A 202 17.25 4.42 -13.69
CA GLU A 202 18.55 4.94 -13.31
C GLU A 202 18.43 6.31 -12.64
N GLU A 203 17.55 7.19 -13.13
CA GLU A 203 17.22 8.46 -12.49
C GLU A 203 16.57 8.25 -11.11
N ALA A 204 15.62 7.31 -10.98
CA ALA A 204 15.02 6.96 -9.71
C ALA A 204 16.04 6.34 -8.72
N ARG A 205 16.98 5.53 -9.21
CA ARG A 205 18.06 4.92 -8.41
C ARG A 205 19.11 5.94 -7.96
N LYS A 206 19.41 6.96 -8.75
CA LYS A 206 20.27 8.09 -8.32
C LYS A 206 19.67 8.86 -7.14
N HIS A 207 18.35 8.80 -6.97
CA HIS A 207 17.64 9.33 -5.79
C HIS A 207 17.46 8.31 -4.64
N TRP A 208 17.83 7.04 -4.83
CA TRP A 208 17.69 5.93 -3.87
C TRP A 208 19.01 5.16 -3.68
N ALA A 209 20.16 5.84 -3.71
CA ALA A 209 21.44 5.18 -3.48
C ALA A 209 21.72 5.03 -1.97
N GLY A 210 21.31 3.88 -1.43
CA GLY A 210 21.62 3.45 -0.07
C GLY A 210 21.34 1.96 0.15
N SER A 211 22.07 1.07 -0.54
CA SER A 211 22.38 -0.34 -0.18
C SER A 211 22.89 -1.11 -1.42
N GLY A 212 24.06 -1.75 -1.32
CA GLY A 212 24.73 -2.46 -2.42
C GLY A 212 24.99 -3.92 -2.08
N GLU A 213 24.08 -4.82 -2.46
CA GLU A 213 24.04 -6.22 -1.98
C GLU A 213 24.53 -7.26 -3.01
N ARG A 214 25.80 -7.27 -3.43
CA ARG A 214 26.29 -8.39 -4.31
C ARG A 214 27.61 -9.04 -3.94
N ALA A 215 28.50 -8.36 -3.23
CA ALA A 215 29.75 -8.96 -2.73
C ALA A 215 29.62 -9.47 -1.28
N GLU A 216 28.67 -8.92 -0.52
CA GLU A 216 28.50 -9.13 0.92
C GLU A 216 28.23 -10.60 1.30
N ASP A 217 27.61 -11.42 0.44
CA ASP A 217 27.10 -12.74 0.83
C ASP A 217 28.14 -13.88 0.95
N ALA A 218 29.32 -13.77 0.33
CA ALA A 218 30.26 -14.90 0.24
C ALA A 218 30.88 -15.31 1.59
N VAL A 219 31.31 -14.34 2.40
CA VAL A 219 31.89 -14.60 3.73
C VAL A 219 30.84 -15.18 4.67
N TRP A 220 29.61 -14.67 4.61
CA TRP A 220 28.52 -15.15 5.47
C TRP A 220 28.07 -16.57 5.12
N LEU A 221 28.05 -16.95 3.84
CA LEU A 221 27.78 -18.34 3.45
C LEU A 221 28.87 -19.27 3.96
N ALA A 222 30.15 -18.93 3.76
CA ALA A 222 31.27 -19.74 4.23
C ALA A 222 31.27 -19.93 5.75
N LEU A 223 30.98 -18.86 6.51
CA LEU A 223 30.83 -18.93 7.96
C LEU A 223 29.66 -19.82 8.38
N LYS A 224 28.54 -19.77 7.66
CA LYS A 224 27.36 -20.59 7.98
C LYS A 224 27.61 -22.08 7.72
N ASP A 225 28.37 -22.41 6.67
CA ASP A 225 28.77 -23.78 6.37
C ASP A 225 29.77 -24.33 7.42
N GLU A 226 30.64 -23.48 7.98
CA GLU A 226 31.62 -23.85 9.02
C GLU A 226 30.99 -23.96 10.42
N LEU A 227 30.18 -22.97 10.81
CA LEU A 227 29.69 -22.80 12.18
C LEU A 227 28.29 -23.40 12.41
N GLY A 228 27.52 -23.61 11.35
CA GLY A 228 26.09 -23.93 11.46
C GLY A 228 25.22 -22.69 11.72
N ALA A 229 23.94 -22.91 12.07
CA ALA A 229 23.03 -21.84 12.45
C ALA A 229 23.25 -21.42 13.91
N THR A 230 23.09 -20.13 14.21
CA THR A 230 23.13 -19.64 15.59
C THR A 230 21.88 -20.09 16.35
N GLU A 231 22.06 -20.64 17.55
CA GLU A 231 20.94 -20.98 18.43
C GLU A 231 20.29 -19.73 19.02
N PHE A 232 18.99 -19.54 18.79
CA PHE A 232 18.26 -18.36 19.25
C PHE A 232 17.50 -18.65 20.54
N LEU A 233 17.89 -17.97 21.63
CA LEU A 233 17.33 -18.12 22.97
C LEU A 233 16.33 -17.00 23.34
N GLY A 234 16.14 -16.03 22.43
CA GLY A 234 15.45 -14.77 22.72
C GLY A 234 13.93 -14.87 22.92
N TYR A 235 13.35 -16.06 22.74
CA TYR A 235 11.98 -16.35 23.14
C TYR A 235 11.83 -16.48 24.65
N ASP A 236 12.81 -17.12 25.31
CA ASP A 236 12.75 -17.45 26.74
C ASP A 236 13.52 -16.46 27.61
N THR A 237 14.63 -15.91 27.09
CA THR A 237 15.51 -15.02 27.85
C THR A 237 15.94 -13.80 27.06
N GLU A 238 16.25 -12.73 27.77
CA GLU A 238 16.81 -11.48 27.24
C GLU A 238 18.30 -11.32 27.58
N ARG A 239 18.86 -12.30 28.30
CA ARG A 239 20.27 -12.37 28.68
C ARG A 239 20.76 -13.81 28.58
N ALA A 240 21.91 -14.02 27.94
CA ALA A 240 22.56 -15.33 27.88
C ALA A 240 24.08 -15.19 27.82
N GLU A 241 24.78 -16.27 28.17
CA GLU A 241 26.22 -16.40 27.90
C GLU A 241 26.43 -16.99 26.51
N GLY A 242 27.51 -16.61 25.83
CA GLY A 242 27.84 -17.09 24.49
C GLY A 242 29.34 -17.05 24.23
N LEU A 243 29.77 -17.93 23.32
CA LEU A 243 31.15 -18.01 22.83
C LEU A 243 31.26 -17.30 21.48
N LEU A 244 32.20 -16.37 21.35
CA LEU A 244 32.45 -15.65 20.11
C LEU A 244 33.07 -16.60 19.07
N GLN A 245 32.34 -16.89 17.99
CA GLN A 245 32.77 -17.83 16.95
C GLN A 245 33.40 -17.14 15.74
N ALA A 246 32.97 -15.93 15.42
CA ALA A 246 33.54 -15.15 14.33
C ALA A 246 33.39 -13.65 14.53
N VAL A 247 34.36 -12.90 14.00
CA VAL A 247 34.33 -11.44 13.85
C VAL A 247 34.45 -11.12 12.37
N VAL A 248 33.52 -10.31 11.86
CA VAL A 248 33.54 -9.82 10.47
C VAL A 248 33.65 -8.31 10.48
N ARG A 249 34.72 -7.78 9.92
CA ARG A 249 34.97 -6.33 9.80
C ARG A 249 34.91 -5.93 8.33
N GLY A 250 33.92 -5.11 7.97
CA GLY A 250 33.60 -4.89 6.56
C GLY A 250 33.18 -6.21 5.90
N ASP A 251 33.98 -6.67 4.94
CA ASP A 251 33.73 -7.90 4.19
C ASP A 251 34.75 -9.01 4.49
N GLU A 252 35.54 -8.90 5.57
CA GLU A 252 36.60 -9.85 5.90
C GLU A 252 36.43 -10.43 7.31
N ARG A 253 36.66 -11.75 7.44
CA ARG A 253 36.78 -12.42 8.74
C ARG A 253 38.13 -12.02 9.37
N VAL A 254 38.08 -11.60 10.63
CA VAL A 254 39.27 -11.25 11.42
C VAL A 254 39.30 -12.05 12.71
N GLU A 255 40.50 -12.28 13.24
CA GLU A 255 40.68 -13.02 14.51
C GLU A 255 40.53 -12.13 15.75
N ASN A 256 40.79 -10.82 15.61
CA ASN A 256 40.83 -9.89 16.72
C ASN A 256 40.16 -8.55 16.36
N LEU A 257 39.62 -7.87 17.37
CA LEU A 257 39.03 -6.53 17.25
C LEU A 257 39.52 -5.64 18.40
N ASN A 258 39.82 -4.37 18.12
CA ASN A 258 40.30 -3.41 19.12
C ASN A 258 39.27 -2.31 19.37
N ALA A 259 39.34 -1.67 20.55
CA ALA A 259 38.47 -0.56 20.90
C ALA A 259 38.48 0.53 19.81
N GLY A 260 37.28 0.97 19.44
CA GLY A 260 37.05 1.92 18.35
C GLY A 260 36.62 1.27 17.03
N ASP A 261 36.89 -0.02 16.82
CA ASP A 261 36.54 -0.71 15.59
C ASP A 261 35.03 -1.08 15.55
N GLU A 262 34.46 -1.00 14.34
CA GLU A 262 33.12 -1.48 14.00
C GLU A 262 33.20 -2.85 13.32
N ALA A 263 32.31 -3.77 13.71
CA ALA A 263 32.28 -5.12 13.18
C ALA A 263 30.90 -5.76 13.36
N ALA A 264 30.73 -6.94 12.79
CA ALA A 264 29.66 -7.86 13.09
C ALA A 264 30.22 -9.08 13.85
N LEU A 265 29.63 -9.39 15.00
CA LEU A 265 30.02 -10.53 15.84
C LEU A 265 29.03 -11.68 15.68
N VAL A 266 29.54 -12.92 15.64
CA VAL A 266 28.73 -14.15 15.59
C VAL A 266 29.06 -15.01 16.78
N PHE A 267 28.02 -15.47 17.48
CA PHE A 267 28.12 -16.35 18.64
C PHE A 267 27.45 -17.70 18.34
N ASN A 268 27.77 -18.71 19.14
CA ASN A 268 27.11 -20.01 19.07
C ASN A 268 25.61 -19.93 19.44
N GLN A 269 25.27 -19.08 20.41
CA GLN A 269 23.90 -18.83 20.85
C GLN A 269 23.69 -17.35 21.19
N THR A 270 22.46 -16.86 21.08
CA THR A 270 22.15 -15.45 21.40
C THR A 270 20.70 -15.21 21.82
N PRO A 271 20.43 -14.28 22.77
CA PRO A 271 19.08 -13.79 23.04
C PRO A 271 18.65 -12.68 22.06
N PHE A 272 19.54 -12.14 21.22
CA PHE A 272 19.24 -11.03 20.30
C PHE A 272 18.44 -11.53 19.10
N TYR A 273 17.25 -10.95 18.88
CA TYR A 273 16.45 -11.25 17.71
C TYR A 273 17.07 -10.58 16.50
N ALA A 274 17.33 -11.35 15.46
CA ALA A 274 17.78 -10.83 14.19
C ALA A 274 16.59 -10.38 13.33
N GLU A 275 16.71 -9.20 12.71
CA GLU A 275 15.66 -8.59 11.89
C GLU A 275 15.02 -9.61 10.93
N SER A 276 13.72 -9.84 11.09
CA SER A 276 12.91 -10.72 10.25
C SER A 276 11.42 -10.60 10.58
N GLY A 277 10.55 -10.97 9.62
CA GLY A 277 9.08 -10.90 9.80
C GLY A 277 8.55 -9.47 10.00
N GLY A 278 9.30 -8.46 9.59
CA GLY A 278 9.01 -7.05 9.84
C GLY A 278 9.46 -6.53 11.21
N GLN A 279 9.83 -7.39 12.16
CA GLN A 279 10.43 -6.98 13.43
C GLN A 279 11.90 -6.59 13.22
N VAL A 280 12.26 -5.39 13.68
CA VAL A 280 13.64 -4.88 13.65
C VAL A 280 14.55 -5.70 14.56
N GLY A 281 15.85 -5.74 14.21
CA GLY A 281 16.88 -6.38 15.01
C GLY A 281 17.05 -5.75 16.38
N ASP A 282 17.39 -6.57 17.38
CA ASP A 282 17.65 -6.04 18.71
C ASP A 282 18.95 -5.27 18.81
N ARG A 283 18.95 -4.39 19.80
CA ARG A 283 20.08 -3.62 20.29
C ARG A 283 20.40 -4.04 21.70
N GLY A 284 21.59 -3.71 22.16
CA GLY A 284 22.01 -4.06 23.51
C GLY A 284 23.52 -3.98 23.68
N VAL A 285 24.02 -4.74 24.64
CA VAL A 285 25.43 -4.73 25.01
C VAL A 285 25.92 -6.16 25.17
N ILE A 286 27.14 -6.41 24.69
CA ILE A 286 27.87 -7.66 24.89
C ILE A 286 29.08 -7.34 25.77
N ARG A 287 29.20 -8.05 26.89
CA ARG A 287 30.26 -7.87 27.89
C ARG A 287 31.12 -9.12 27.95
N PHE A 288 32.39 -8.98 27.63
CA PHE A 288 33.34 -10.08 27.63
C PHE A 288 33.94 -10.31 29.02
N ALA A 289 34.32 -11.55 29.33
CA ALA A 289 34.91 -11.90 30.62
C ALA A 289 36.22 -11.15 30.91
N ASN A 290 36.95 -10.73 29.87
CA ASN A 290 38.17 -9.93 29.95
C ASN A 290 37.93 -8.42 30.24
N GLY A 291 36.67 -8.00 30.38
CA GLY A 291 36.27 -6.62 30.63
C GLY A 291 35.98 -5.79 29.37
N ALA A 292 36.16 -6.33 28.17
CA ALA A 292 35.81 -5.64 26.93
C ALA A 292 34.29 -5.47 26.78
N VAL A 293 33.88 -4.38 26.12
CA VAL A 293 32.46 -4.01 25.97
C VAL A 293 32.17 -3.68 24.51
N PHE A 294 31.21 -4.39 23.93
CA PHE A 294 30.73 -4.17 22.57
C PHE A 294 29.27 -3.70 22.60
N THR A 295 29.00 -2.55 21.99
CA THR A 295 27.65 -2.00 21.86
C THR A 295 27.03 -2.48 20.55
N VAL A 296 25.91 -3.20 20.65
CA VAL A 296 25.17 -3.71 19.49
C VAL A 296 24.16 -2.66 19.04
N ALA A 297 24.32 -2.16 17.81
CA ALA A 297 23.45 -1.17 17.20
C ALA A 297 22.32 -1.80 16.37
N ASP A 298 22.52 -3.02 15.87
CA ASP A 298 21.55 -3.77 15.09
C ASP A 298 21.91 -5.27 15.10
N THR A 299 20.92 -6.15 14.88
CA THR A 299 21.13 -7.59 14.77
C THR A 299 20.45 -8.10 13.50
N ARG A 300 21.20 -8.75 12.60
CA ARG A 300 20.68 -9.18 11.29
C ARG A 300 20.93 -10.66 11.00
N LYS A 301 20.02 -11.27 10.24
CA LYS A 301 20.24 -12.61 9.69
C LYS A 301 21.22 -12.53 8.52
N ARG A 302 22.25 -13.37 8.56
CA ARG A 302 23.27 -13.50 7.51
C ARG A 302 23.52 -14.97 7.19
N GLY A 303 23.93 -15.27 5.95
CA GLY A 303 24.19 -16.65 5.50
C GLY A 303 22.98 -17.60 5.59
N GLY A 304 21.77 -17.08 5.81
CA GLY A 304 20.54 -17.86 6.00
C GLY A 304 20.47 -18.64 7.34
N GLY A 305 21.08 -18.14 8.41
CA GLY A 305 20.96 -18.78 9.74
C GLY A 305 21.84 -18.19 10.84
N LEU A 306 22.82 -17.35 10.50
CA LEU A 306 23.68 -16.67 11.47
C LEU A 306 23.00 -15.41 11.99
N HIS A 307 23.10 -15.18 13.30
CA HIS A 307 22.73 -13.91 13.93
C HIS A 307 23.96 -13.03 14.04
N ALA A 308 24.07 -12.04 13.16
CA ALA A 308 25.17 -11.09 13.12
C ALA A 308 24.84 -9.87 14.00
N HIS A 309 25.62 -9.69 15.07
CA HIS A 309 25.50 -8.57 16.01
C HIS A 309 26.36 -7.41 15.50
N ILE A 310 25.73 -6.41 14.88
CA ILE A 310 26.41 -5.31 14.21
C ILE A 310 26.57 -4.16 15.20
N GLY A 311 27.80 -3.69 15.36
CA GLY A 311 28.08 -2.67 16.35
C GLY A 311 29.54 -2.28 16.43
N LYS A 312 29.91 -1.76 17.60
CA LYS A 312 31.23 -1.18 17.85
C LYS A 312 31.81 -1.69 19.16
N LEU A 313 33.10 -2.01 19.15
CA LEU A 313 33.84 -2.28 20.38
C LEU A 313 34.19 -0.94 21.04
N GLU A 314 33.64 -0.66 22.22
CA GLU A 314 33.89 0.60 22.92
C GLU A 314 35.15 0.51 23.79
N GLU A 315 35.36 -0.63 24.44
CA GLU A 315 36.42 -0.83 25.41
C GLU A 315 37.12 -2.18 25.21
N GLY A 316 38.44 -2.20 25.40
CA GLY A 316 39.25 -3.43 25.40
C GLY A 316 39.61 -3.96 24.01
N ALA A 317 39.94 -5.25 23.97
CA ALA A 317 40.19 -6.01 22.76
C ALA A 317 39.54 -7.39 22.92
N ILE A 318 39.08 -7.97 21.81
CA ILE A 318 38.42 -9.29 21.79
C ILE A 318 39.05 -10.17 20.72
N THR A 319 39.07 -11.47 20.99
CA THR A 319 39.56 -12.53 20.09
C THR A 319 38.47 -13.57 19.88
N VAL A 320 38.43 -14.19 18.69
CA VAL A 320 37.59 -15.38 18.48
C VAL A 320 37.88 -16.43 19.55
N GLY A 321 36.83 -17.00 20.14
CA GLY A 321 36.90 -17.92 21.28
C GLY A 321 36.70 -17.26 22.64
N ASP A 322 36.58 -15.94 22.74
CA ASP A 322 36.27 -15.27 24.00
C ASP A 322 34.81 -15.53 24.43
N GLU A 323 34.60 -15.70 25.73
CA GLU A 323 33.29 -15.82 26.36
C GLU A 323 32.71 -14.43 26.69
N ALA A 324 31.40 -14.27 26.45
CA ALA A 324 30.68 -13.04 26.74
C ALA A 324 29.29 -13.27 27.32
N THR A 325 28.81 -12.31 28.09
CA THR A 325 27.40 -12.14 28.41
C THR A 325 26.75 -11.20 27.39
N LEU A 326 25.72 -11.70 26.72
CA LEU A 326 24.92 -10.98 25.75
C LEU A 326 23.63 -10.51 26.44
N GLU A 327 23.36 -9.20 26.46
CA GLU A 327 22.20 -8.59 27.10
C GLU A 327 21.49 -7.62 26.15
N VAL A 328 20.23 -7.89 25.82
CA VAL A 328 19.44 -7.00 24.95
C VAL A 328 18.96 -5.77 25.72
N ASP A 329 18.64 -4.70 25.00
CA ASP A 329 17.91 -3.57 25.57
C ASP A 329 16.47 -4.01 25.91
N HIS A 330 16.28 -4.38 27.18
CA HIS A 330 15.01 -4.85 27.72
C HIS A 330 13.84 -3.90 27.44
N ALA A 331 14.06 -2.59 27.52
CA ALA A 331 12.99 -1.60 27.32
C ALA A 331 12.60 -1.50 25.83
N ALA A 332 13.59 -1.50 24.94
CA ALA A 332 13.35 -1.53 23.51
C ALA A 332 12.66 -2.82 23.09
N ARG A 333 13.16 -3.99 23.57
CA ARG A 333 12.58 -5.30 23.30
C ARG A 333 11.12 -5.39 23.75
N ALA A 334 10.82 -4.95 24.97
CA ALA A 334 9.45 -4.96 25.50
C ALA A 334 8.51 -4.12 24.61
N THR A 335 8.96 -2.94 24.17
CA THR A 335 8.13 -2.08 23.30
C THR A 335 7.97 -2.68 21.91
N THR A 336 9.00 -3.32 21.35
CA THR A 336 8.91 -4.08 20.09
C THR A 336 7.92 -5.24 20.22
N ARG A 337 7.93 -6.01 21.32
CA ARG A 337 6.96 -7.09 21.58
C ARG A 337 5.52 -6.56 21.65
N GLN A 338 5.32 -5.40 22.28
CA GLN A 338 4.01 -4.72 22.31
C GLN A 338 3.53 -4.39 20.90
N HIS A 339 4.37 -3.71 20.11
CA HIS A 339 4.03 -3.39 18.73
C HIS A 339 3.82 -4.64 17.86
N HIS A 340 4.62 -5.69 18.04
CA HIS A 340 4.48 -6.93 17.27
C HIS A 340 3.12 -7.58 17.53
N SER A 341 2.80 -7.75 18.81
CA SER A 341 1.54 -8.39 19.22
C SER A 341 0.34 -7.53 18.82
N ALA A 342 0.48 -6.21 18.89
CA ALA A 342 -0.52 -5.28 18.39
C ALA A 342 -0.73 -5.37 16.88
N THR A 343 0.31 -5.69 16.09
CA THR A 343 0.19 -5.93 14.64
C THR A 343 -0.73 -7.11 14.32
N HIS A 344 -0.62 -8.23 15.06
CA HIS A 344 -1.48 -9.41 14.86
C HIS A 344 -2.95 -9.10 15.18
N ILE A 345 -3.20 -8.41 16.30
CA ILE A 345 -4.55 -8.00 16.67
C ILE A 345 -5.12 -6.99 15.66
N LEU A 346 -4.30 -6.03 15.20
CA LEU A 346 -4.70 -5.07 14.16
C LEU A 346 -5.03 -5.78 12.84
N HIS A 347 -4.25 -6.78 12.45
CA HIS A 347 -4.46 -7.53 11.21
C HIS A 347 -5.81 -8.27 11.22
N GLU A 348 -6.13 -9.00 12.28
CA GLU A 348 -7.43 -9.66 12.37
C GLU A 348 -8.57 -8.63 12.50
N ALA A 349 -8.38 -7.54 13.25
CA ALA A 349 -9.40 -6.48 13.34
C ALA A 349 -9.71 -5.86 11.97
N LEU A 350 -8.68 -5.62 11.14
CA LEU A 350 -8.86 -5.18 9.75
C LEU A 350 -9.66 -6.20 8.93
N ARG A 351 -9.37 -7.50 9.07
CA ARG A 351 -10.08 -8.57 8.36
C ARG A 351 -11.56 -8.64 8.77
N GLN A 352 -11.88 -8.50 10.05
CA GLN A 352 -13.26 -8.55 10.53
C GLN A 352 -14.08 -7.32 10.14
N VAL A 353 -13.45 -6.14 10.07
CA VAL A 353 -14.16 -4.91 9.70
C VAL A 353 -14.27 -4.74 8.18
N LEU A 354 -13.20 -5.02 7.43
CA LEU A 354 -13.12 -4.75 6.00
C LEU A 354 -13.41 -5.98 5.13
N GLY A 355 -13.12 -7.18 5.61
CA GLY A 355 -13.28 -8.44 4.88
C GLY A 355 -12.00 -9.28 4.76
N GLU A 356 -12.15 -10.57 4.43
CA GLU A 356 -11.05 -11.56 4.40
C GLU A 356 -9.99 -11.32 3.31
N HIS A 357 -10.28 -10.46 2.33
CA HIS A 357 -9.31 -10.06 1.28
C HIS A 357 -8.15 -9.24 1.82
N VAL A 358 -8.28 -8.69 3.04
CA VAL A 358 -7.19 -8.03 3.74
C VAL A 358 -6.08 -9.05 3.97
N THR A 359 -4.98 -8.85 3.24
CA THR A 359 -3.77 -9.67 3.30
C THR A 359 -2.57 -8.77 3.46
N GLN A 360 -1.63 -9.16 4.31
CA GLN A 360 -0.37 -8.43 4.52
C GLN A 360 0.42 -8.28 3.20
N LYS A 361 0.92 -7.08 2.96
CA LYS A 361 1.83 -6.71 1.85
C LYS A 361 3.17 -6.16 2.35
N GLY A 362 3.27 -5.84 3.63
CA GLY A 362 4.48 -5.36 4.28
C GLY A 362 4.23 -5.09 5.75
N SER A 363 5.27 -5.22 6.56
CA SER A 363 5.21 -4.93 8.00
C SER A 363 6.50 -4.23 8.43
N LEU A 364 6.41 -3.40 9.46
CA LEU A 364 7.55 -2.91 10.23
C LEU A 364 7.09 -2.83 11.68
N VAL A 365 7.86 -3.45 12.57
CA VAL A 365 7.64 -3.47 14.00
C VAL A 365 8.92 -2.98 14.65
N ALA A 366 8.88 -1.77 15.19
CA ALA A 366 10.00 -1.10 15.83
C ALA A 366 9.62 -0.62 17.24
N PRO A 367 10.59 -0.28 18.11
CA PRO A 367 10.29 0.22 19.46
C PRO A 367 9.46 1.51 19.46
N ASP A 368 9.53 2.33 18.41
CA ASP A 368 8.87 3.63 18.35
C ASP A 368 7.49 3.60 17.65
N ARG A 369 7.26 2.64 16.75
CA ARG A 369 6.00 2.50 16.00
C ARG A 369 5.82 1.12 15.36
N LEU A 370 4.59 0.84 14.94
CA LEU A 370 4.29 -0.21 13.97
C LEU A 370 3.70 0.36 12.68
N ARG A 371 3.93 -0.34 11.59
CA ARG A 371 3.42 -0.03 10.25
C ARG A 371 2.98 -1.32 9.57
N PHE A 372 1.75 -1.33 9.10
CA PHE A 372 1.13 -2.49 8.47
C PHE A 372 0.59 -2.13 7.10
N ASP A 373 1.10 -2.79 6.06
CA ASP A 373 0.66 -2.60 4.68
C ASP A 373 -0.23 -3.78 4.29
N PHE A 374 -1.40 -3.51 3.72
CA PHE A 374 -2.39 -4.54 3.41
C PHE A 374 -3.12 -4.28 2.10
N ALA A 375 -3.61 -5.36 1.48
CA ALA A 375 -4.43 -5.29 0.28
C ALA A 375 -5.81 -4.71 0.59
N HIS A 376 -6.06 -3.50 0.10
CA HIS A 376 -7.37 -2.87 0.18
C HIS A 376 -7.46 -1.72 -0.87
N PRO A 377 -8.54 -1.63 -1.66
CA PRO A 377 -8.60 -0.69 -2.79
C PRO A 377 -9.00 0.74 -2.40
N LYS A 378 -9.66 0.94 -1.26
CA LYS A 378 -10.26 2.22 -0.85
C LYS A 378 -9.52 2.84 0.34
N ALA A 379 -9.69 4.13 0.57
CA ALA A 379 -9.28 4.74 1.83
C ALA A 379 -10.26 4.32 2.92
N LEU A 380 -9.76 4.16 4.14
CA LEU A 380 -10.63 3.81 5.26
C LEU A 380 -11.42 5.06 5.66
N THR A 381 -12.68 4.85 5.98
CA THR A 381 -13.53 5.88 6.59
C THR A 381 -13.19 6.04 8.07
N ASP A 382 -13.51 7.20 8.64
CA ASP A 382 -13.27 7.46 10.07
C ASP A 382 -14.02 6.46 10.97
N ASP A 383 -15.22 6.01 10.54
CA ASP A 383 -16.00 4.99 11.23
C ASP A 383 -15.32 3.62 11.18
N GLU A 384 -14.76 3.21 10.03
CA GLU A 384 -13.99 1.97 9.92
C GLU A 384 -12.75 2.00 10.81
N ILE A 385 -11.98 3.10 10.79
CA ILE A 385 -10.79 3.27 11.64
C ILE A 385 -11.17 3.16 13.12
N THR A 386 -12.24 3.85 13.52
CA THR A 386 -12.74 3.82 14.91
C THR A 386 -13.11 2.40 15.32
N ARG A 387 -13.86 1.69 14.47
CA ARG A 387 -14.31 0.32 14.75
C ARG A 387 -13.16 -0.69 14.80
N ILE A 388 -12.15 -0.53 13.94
CA ILE A 388 -10.93 -1.35 13.98
C ILE A 388 -10.18 -1.11 15.29
N GLU A 389 -10.00 0.15 15.70
CA GLU A 389 -9.32 0.51 16.93
C GLU A 389 -10.07 0.02 18.18
N GLU A 390 -11.40 0.16 18.22
CA GLU A 390 -12.26 -0.35 19.29
C GLU A 390 -12.19 -1.87 19.41
N LEU A 391 -12.28 -2.59 18.30
CA LEU A 391 -12.20 -4.05 18.28
C LEU A 391 -10.82 -4.51 18.79
N ALA A 392 -9.74 -3.92 18.28
CA ALA A 392 -8.39 -4.27 18.71
C ALA A 392 -8.17 -3.99 20.21
N ASN A 393 -8.61 -2.83 20.70
CA ASN A 393 -8.47 -2.49 22.12
C ASN A 393 -9.38 -3.35 23.03
N THR A 394 -10.54 -3.78 22.54
CA THR A 394 -11.39 -4.75 23.25
C THR A 394 -10.66 -6.06 23.46
N VAL A 395 -9.98 -6.59 22.44
CA VAL A 395 -9.18 -7.82 22.54
C VAL A 395 -7.97 -7.63 23.46
N ILE A 396 -7.28 -6.50 23.36
CA ILE A 396 -6.17 -6.14 24.27
C ILE A 396 -6.63 -6.13 25.73
N ALA A 397 -7.80 -5.55 26.00
CA ALA A 397 -8.36 -5.43 27.35
C ALA A 397 -8.76 -6.78 27.99
N GLN A 398 -8.92 -7.84 27.20
CA GLN A 398 -9.19 -9.18 27.72
C GLN A 398 -8.04 -9.68 28.60
N ASN A 399 -6.82 -9.18 28.38
CA ASN A 399 -5.62 -9.65 29.04
C ASN A 399 -5.47 -11.19 28.95
N ALA A 400 -5.89 -11.77 27.83
CA ALA A 400 -5.74 -13.18 27.50
C ALA A 400 -4.26 -13.53 27.33
N GLU A 401 -3.90 -14.76 27.69
CA GLU A 401 -2.57 -15.33 27.46
C GLU A 401 -2.27 -15.40 25.96
N VAL A 402 -1.01 -15.15 25.60
CA VAL A 402 -0.49 -15.32 24.25
C VAL A 402 0.19 -16.67 24.19
N GLU A 403 -0.38 -17.58 23.40
CA GLU A 403 0.11 -18.96 23.30
C GLU A 403 1.00 -19.11 22.07
N THR A 404 2.11 -19.84 22.24
CA THR A 404 3.05 -20.11 21.14
C THR A 404 3.33 -21.60 21.07
N ARG A 405 3.18 -22.19 19.88
CA ARG A 405 3.35 -23.63 19.66
C ARG A 405 4.23 -23.88 18.44
N LEU A 406 5.12 -24.85 18.54
CA LEU A 406 5.84 -25.41 17.39
C LEU A 406 5.05 -26.62 16.88
N MET A 407 4.73 -26.63 15.60
CA MET A 407 3.96 -27.71 14.99
C MET A 407 4.26 -27.81 13.49
N GLY A 408 3.80 -28.90 12.87
CA GLY A 408 3.94 -29.08 11.42
C GLY A 408 3.13 -28.04 10.63
N LEU A 409 3.62 -27.65 9.46
CA LEU A 409 2.95 -26.66 8.62
C LEU A 409 1.51 -27.04 8.24
N GLU A 410 1.23 -28.32 8.01
CA GLU A 410 -0.14 -28.80 7.72
C GLU A 410 -1.06 -28.71 8.94
N GLU A 411 -0.59 -29.11 10.12
CA GLU A 411 -1.33 -29.02 11.38
C GLU A 411 -1.69 -27.55 11.71
N ALA A 412 -0.74 -26.63 11.51
CA ALA A 412 -0.99 -25.20 11.69
C ALA A 412 -2.08 -24.67 10.75
N ARG A 413 -2.12 -25.15 9.49
CA ARG A 413 -3.17 -24.76 8.53
C ARG A 413 -4.54 -25.30 8.91
N ASP A 414 -4.59 -26.53 9.44
CA ASP A 414 -5.84 -27.16 9.89
C ASP A 414 -6.44 -26.46 11.11
N GLU A 415 -5.60 -25.95 12.02
CA GLU A 415 -6.04 -25.05 13.10
C GLU A 415 -6.44 -23.64 12.60
N GLY A 416 -6.23 -23.40 11.31
CA GLY A 416 -6.57 -22.17 10.63
C GLY A 416 -5.62 -21.02 10.98
N ALA A 417 -4.36 -21.34 11.26
CA ALA A 417 -3.28 -20.37 11.34
C ALA A 417 -3.07 -19.74 9.96
N MET A 418 -3.03 -18.41 9.93
CA MET A 418 -2.78 -17.68 8.70
C MET A 418 -1.28 -17.66 8.42
N ALA A 419 -0.91 -18.09 7.21
CA ALA A 419 0.42 -17.88 6.69
C ALA A 419 0.56 -16.44 6.17
N LEU A 420 1.61 -15.74 6.58
CA LEU A 420 1.97 -14.43 6.06
C LEU A 420 2.47 -14.54 4.60
N PHE A 421 2.05 -13.59 3.76
CA PHE A 421 2.32 -13.59 2.32
C PHE A 421 3.80 -13.35 2.03
N GLY A 422 4.41 -14.23 1.22
CA GLY A 422 5.77 -14.05 0.69
C GLY A 422 6.88 -14.69 1.52
N GLU A 423 6.57 -15.31 2.66
CA GLU A 423 7.55 -16.04 3.46
C GLU A 423 7.67 -17.51 3.02
N LYS A 424 8.89 -18.05 3.05
CA LYS A 424 9.14 -19.49 2.94
C LYS A 424 9.16 -20.04 4.36
N TYR A 425 8.39 -21.09 4.59
CA TYR A 425 8.31 -21.78 5.88
C TYR A 425 9.07 -23.10 5.81
N ASP A 426 9.72 -23.45 6.91
CA ASP A 426 10.28 -24.78 7.12
C ASP A 426 9.16 -25.77 7.46
N ASP A 427 9.49 -27.06 7.55
CA ASP A 427 8.51 -28.13 7.84
C ASP A 427 7.86 -27.98 9.22
N GLU A 428 8.60 -27.43 10.19
CA GLU A 428 8.12 -27.00 11.50
C GLU A 428 7.97 -25.48 11.55
N VAL A 429 6.81 -25.00 11.98
CA VAL A 429 6.48 -23.58 12.08
C VAL A 429 6.06 -23.21 13.49
N ARG A 430 6.33 -21.95 13.86
CA ARG A 430 5.87 -21.36 15.11
C ARG A 430 4.53 -20.66 14.89
N VAL A 431 3.50 -21.15 15.55
CA VAL A 431 2.16 -20.57 15.58
C VAL A 431 2.02 -19.70 16.82
N VAL A 432 1.44 -18.52 16.65
CA VAL A 432 1.12 -17.59 17.73
C VAL A 432 -0.39 -17.35 17.74
N ALA A 433 -1.01 -17.57 18.90
CA ALA A 433 -2.43 -17.40 19.15
C ALA A 433 -2.66 -16.28 20.17
N MET A 434 -3.56 -15.35 19.88
CA MET A 434 -3.84 -14.18 20.71
C MET A 434 -5.32 -13.90 20.83
N GLY A 435 -5.78 -13.67 22.06
CA GLY A 435 -7.12 -13.16 22.35
C GLY A 435 -8.26 -14.14 22.06
N ARG A 436 -9.46 -13.77 22.47
CA ARG A 436 -10.71 -14.49 22.23
C ARG A 436 -11.64 -13.64 21.38
N GLN A 437 -12.51 -14.27 20.60
CA GLN A 437 -13.54 -13.54 19.87
C GLN A 437 -14.44 -12.73 20.83
N PRO A 438 -14.60 -11.42 20.62
CA PRO A 438 -15.59 -10.64 21.36
C PRO A 438 -17.03 -11.12 21.08
N GLU A 439 -17.92 -11.04 22.08
CA GLU A 439 -19.31 -11.48 21.94
C GLU A 439 -20.08 -10.75 20.83
N ASP A 440 -19.73 -9.48 20.59
CA ASP A 440 -20.34 -8.62 19.57
C ASP A 440 -19.59 -8.65 18.22
N ALA A 441 -18.63 -9.55 18.03
CA ALA A 441 -17.84 -9.61 16.81
C ALA A 441 -18.69 -10.10 15.62
N PRO A 442 -18.62 -9.43 14.44
CA PRO A 442 -19.34 -9.87 13.26
C PRO A 442 -18.67 -11.12 12.69
N ALA A 443 -19.29 -12.27 12.95
CA ALA A 443 -19.12 -13.53 12.23
C ALA A 443 -17.72 -14.19 12.24
N LYS A 444 -17.46 -15.02 13.27
CA LYS A 444 -16.90 -16.38 13.11
C LYS A 444 -17.51 -17.27 14.20
N LYS A 445 -18.45 -18.16 13.83
CA LYS A 445 -19.09 -19.10 14.78
C LYS A 445 -18.20 -20.29 15.17
N ASP A 446 -17.05 -20.47 14.52
CA ASP A 446 -16.26 -21.71 14.61
C ASP A 446 -14.81 -21.53 15.09
N LYS A 447 -14.39 -20.32 15.52
CA LYS A 447 -13.05 -20.10 16.10
C LYS A 447 -13.15 -19.33 17.41
N GLU A 448 -12.68 -19.92 18.51
CA GLU A 448 -12.66 -19.26 19.84
C GLU A 448 -11.58 -18.18 19.94
N ILE A 449 -10.44 -18.39 19.27
CA ILE A 449 -9.29 -17.49 19.29
C ILE A 449 -9.47 -16.36 18.27
N PHE A 450 -9.03 -15.15 18.65
CA PHE A 450 -9.14 -13.98 17.79
C PHE A 450 -8.12 -14.02 16.64
N SER A 451 -6.82 -14.01 16.94
CA SER A 451 -5.74 -14.09 15.93
C SER A 451 -4.94 -15.38 16.11
N ILE A 452 -4.71 -16.11 15.01
CA ILE A 452 -3.82 -17.28 14.93
C ILE A 452 -2.95 -17.11 13.68
N GLU A 453 -1.65 -16.92 13.85
CA GLU A 453 -0.74 -16.60 12.75
C GLU A 453 0.60 -17.35 12.87
N LEU A 454 1.22 -17.66 11.73
CA LEU A 454 2.61 -18.15 11.70
C LEU A 454 3.54 -16.96 11.96
N CYS A 455 4.29 -16.99 13.06
CA CYS A 455 5.20 -15.91 13.40
C CYS A 455 6.41 -16.37 14.23
N GLY A 456 7.60 -16.10 13.69
CA GLY A 456 8.88 -16.28 14.38
C GLY A 456 9.27 -15.08 15.26
N GLY A 457 8.41 -14.08 15.40
CA GLY A 457 8.71 -12.88 16.18
C GLY A 457 8.65 -13.06 17.68
N THR A 458 9.14 -12.04 18.40
CA THR A 458 8.95 -11.96 19.85
C THR A 458 7.62 -11.30 20.19
N HIS A 459 6.87 -11.87 21.13
CA HIS A 459 5.55 -11.38 21.53
C HIS A 459 5.47 -11.09 23.02
N VAL A 460 4.44 -10.37 23.42
CA VAL A 460 4.09 -10.21 24.83
C VAL A 460 3.56 -11.54 25.41
N ALA A 461 3.58 -11.69 26.73
CA ALA A 461 3.04 -12.88 27.38
C ALA A 461 1.50 -12.84 27.45
N ARG A 462 0.92 -11.65 27.57
CA ARG A 462 -0.53 -11.47 27.58
C ARG A 462 -0.93 -10.27 26.72
N THR A 463 -2.09 -10.36 26.08
CA THR A 463 -2.64 -9.28 25.26
C THR A 463 -2.74 -7.94 26.00
N GLY A 464 -2.96 -7.96 27.33
CA GLY A 464 -3.02 -6.76 28.17
C GLY A 464 -1.67 -6.04 28.33
N ASP A 465 -0.55 -6.74 28.14
CA ASP A 465 0.80 -6.15 28.19
C ASP A 465 1.04 -5.19 27.02
N ILE A 466 0.21 -5.25 25.96
CA ILE A 466 0.19 -4.28 24.85
C ILE A 466 -0.24 -2.89 25.35
N GLY A 467 -1.09 -2.85 26.38
CA GLY A 467 -1.65 -1.62 26.95
C GLY A 467 -2.81 -1.07 26.12
N LEU A 468 -2.51 -0.31 25.07
CA LEU A 468 -3.50 0.18 24.11
C LEU A 468 -2.89 0.23 22.70
N LEU A 469 -3.74 0.15 21.68
CA LEU A 469 -3.39 0.42 20.29
C LEU A 469 -4.01 1.75 19.87
N LYS A 470 -3.23 2.63 19.23
CA LYS A 470 -3.75 3.86 18.60
C LYS A 470 -3.35 3.93 17.14
N ILE A 471 -4.33 3.98 16.23
CA ILE A 471 -4.09 4.25 14.81
C ILE A 471 -3.78 5.74 14.65
N VAL A 472 -2.69 6.03 13.95
CA VAL A 472 -2.16 7.40 13.76
C VAL A 472 -2.38 7.90 12.33
N SER A 473 -2.35 7.00 11.34
CA SER A 473 -2.63 7.36 9.96
C SER A 473 -3.05 6.16 9.11
N ASP A 474 -3.82 6.46 8.06
CA ASP A 474 -4.16 5.59 6.94
C ASP A 474 -3.70 6.29 5.64
N SER A 475 -2.90 5.62 4.81
CA SER A 475 -2.39 6.18 3.55
C SER A 475 -2.32 5.17 2.40
N ALA A 476 -2.38 5.64 1.15
CA ALA A 476 -2.18 4.78 -0.03
C ALA A 476 -0.69 4.64 -0.31
N VAL A 477 -0.19 3.40 -0.42
CA VAL A 477 1.21 3.12 -0.79
C VAL A 477 1.32 2.90 -2.29
N SER A 478 0.41 2.10 -2.84
CA SER A 478 0.33 1.81 -4.28
C SER A 478 -1.10 1.42 -4.65
N ALA A 479 -1.35 1.14 -5.93
CA ALA A 479 -2.66 0.69 -6.39
C ALA A 479 -3.09 -0.60 -5.66
N GLY A 480 -4.17 -0.52 -4.87
CA GLY A 480 -4.72 -1.65 -4.13
C GLY A 480 -4.01 -1.96 -2.80
N VAL A 481 -3.08 -1.11 -2.34
CA VAL A 481 -2.34 -1.32 -1.09
C VAL A 481 -2.46 -0.09 -0.19
N ARG A 482 -2.98 -0.31 1.03
CA ARG A 482 -3.09 0.67 2.11
C ARG A 482 -2.00 0.43 3.14
N ARG A 483 -1.64 1.49 3.87
CA ARG A 483 -0.73 1.48 5.01
C ARG A 483 -1.42 2.11 6.21
N ILE A 484 -1.44 1.36 7.30
CA ILE A 484 -1.75 1.89 8.63
C ILE A 484 -0.44 2.06 9.40
N GLU A 485 -0.26 3.24 9.99
CA GLU A 485 0.70 3.43 11.07
C GLU A 485 -0.03 3.51 12.40
N ALA A 486 0.44 2.76 13.38
CA ALA A 486 -0.13 2.73 14.72
C ALA A 486 0.95 2.70 15.80
N LEU A 487 0.53 2.97 17.02
CA LEU A 487 1.37 2.95 18.21
C LEU A 487 0.75 2.03 19.25
N ALA A 488 1.59 1.39 20.05
CA ALA A 488 1.17 0.59 21.20
C ALA A 488 1.73 1.14 22.52
N GLY A 489 1.11 0.73 23.63
CA GLY A 489 1.61 0.93 24.98
C GLY A 489 1.99 2.38 25.31
N ALA A 490 3.22 2.57 25.80
CA ALA A 490 3.70 3.88 26.22
C ALA A 490 3.82 4.89 25.05
N ALA A 491 4.10 4.42 23.83
CA ALA A 491 4.18 5.28 22.65
C ALA A 491 2.79 5.86 22.31
N ALA A 492 1.76 5.00 22.32
CA ALA A 492 0.37 5.41 22.11
C ALA A 492 -0.11 6.38 23.20
N ARG A 493 0.15 6.07 24.47
CA ARG A 493 -0.19 6.96 25.60
C ARG A 493 0.43 8.35 25.46
N ARG A 494 1.73 8.42 25.16
CA ARG A 494 2.42 9.71 24.94
C ARG A 494 1.89 10.46 23.73
N TYR A 495 1.49 9.75 22.68
CA TYR A 495 0.85 10.37 21.51
C TYR A 495 -0.48 11.02 21.90
N LEU A 496 -1.36 10.30 22.61
CA LEU A 496 -2.65 10.82 23.07
C LEU A 496 -2.49 12.03 23.99
N GLN A 497 -1.55 11.98 24.95
CA GLN A 497 -1.24 13.11 25.82
C GLN A 497 -0.78 14.35 25.03
N ARG A 498 0.00 14.17 23.96
CA ARG A 498 0.39 15.28 23.09
C ARG A 498 -0.79 15.85 22.30
N GLN A 499 -1.73 15.02 21.85
CA GLN A 499 -2.94 15.51 21.17
C GLN A 499 -3.83 16.30 22.13
N GLU A 500 -4.02 15.78 23.35
CA GLU A 500 -4.74 16.49 24.41
C GLU A 500 -4.10 17.84 24.74
N GLN A 501 -2.77 17.87 24.88
CA GLN A 501 -2.04 19.10 25.17
C GLN A 501 -2.20 20.14 24.05
N ARG A 502 -2.11 19.74 22.78
CA ARG A 502 -2.35 20.62 21.62
C ARG A 502 -3.76 21.19 21.61
N LEU A 503 -4.76 20.37 21.92
CA LEU A 503 -6.15 20.82 21.99
C LEU A 503 -6.35 21.82 23.14
N ARG A 504 -5.74 21.57 24.31
CA ARG A 504 -5.76 22.50 25.44
C ARG A 504 -5.08 23.83 25.11
N GLU A 505 -3.92 23.80 24.45
CA GLU A 505 -3.22 25.01 23.99
C GLU A 505 -4.08 25.83 23.01
N ALA A 506 -4.74 25.18 22.05
CA ALA A 506 -5.67 25.83 21.13
C ALA A 506 -6.87 26.45 21.88
N ALA A 507 -7.46 25.71 22.83
CA ALA A 507 -8.57 26.18 23.64
C ALA A 507 -8.19 27.40 24.50
N GLN A 508 -6.98 27.40 25.07
CA GLN A 508 -6.44 28.53 25.84
C GLN A 508 -6.26 29.77 24.98
N LEU A 509 -5.70 29.64 23.77
CA LEU A 509 -5.55 30.75 22.83
C LEU A 509 -6.91 31.35 22.43
N LEU A 510 -7.94 30.52 22.34
CA LEU A 510 -9.30 30.90 21.99
C LEU A 510 -10.15 31.31 23.21
N GLN A 511 -9.62 31.17 24.43
CA GLN A 511 -10.30 31.43 25.71
C GLN A 511 -11.64 30.68 25.86
N ILE A 512 -11.67 29.41 25.46
CA ILE A 512 -12.85 28.53 25.51
C ILE A 512 -12.45 27.16 26.08
N ARG A 513 -13.43 26.26 26.24
CA ARG A 513 -13.16 24.88 26.64
C ARG A 513 -12.73 24.04 25.43
N PRO A 514 -11.92 22.98 25.62
CA PRO A 514 -11.47 22.09 24.54
C PRO A 514 -12.58 21.57 23.63
N GLU A 515 -13.74 21.23 24.19
CA GLU A 515 -14.90 20.74 23.44
C GLU A 515 -15.51 21.79 22.49
N ASP A 516 -15.35 23.07 22.79
CA ASP A 516 -15.92 24.18 22.03
C ASP A 516 -14.98 24.65 20.90
N VAL A 517 -13.77 24.08 20.78
CA VAL A 517 -12.72 24.52 19.84
C VAL A 517 -13.18 24.44 18.38
N PRO A 518 -13.79 23.33 17.89
CA PRO A 518 -14.24 23.25 16.50
C PRO A 518 -15.25 24.35 16.14
N ASP A 519 -16.25 24.56 16.99
CA ASP A 519 -17.30 25.56 16.76
C ASP A 519 -16.74 26.98 16.79
N ARG A 520 -15.81 27.27 17.69
CA ARG A 520 -15.14 28.57 17.75
C ARG A 520 -14.28 28.84 16.53
N ILE A 521 -13.56 27.84 16.02
CA ILE A 521 -12.80 27.96 14.77
C ILE A 521 -13.74 28.23 13.59
N ALA A 522 -14.86 27.50 13.49
CA ALA A 522 -15.85 27.72 12.45
C ALA A 522 -16.42 29.15 12.50
N ALA A 523 -16.78 29.62 13.69
CA ALA A 523 -17.25 30.99 13.90
C ALA A 523 -16.20 32.04 13.50
N LEU A 524 -14.93 31.85 13.90
CA LEU A 524 -13.83 32.75 13.53
C LEU A 524 -13.57 32.76 12.02
N MET A 525 -13.73 31.62 11.34
CA MET A 525 -13.59 31.56 9.88
C MET A 525 -14.69 32.36 9.17
N GLU A 526 -15.93 32.29 9.65
CA GLU A 526 -17.03 33.09 9.11
C GLU A 526 -16.89 34.57 9.44
N GLU A 527 -16.46 34.91 10.66
CA GLU A 527 -16.16 36.28 11.06
C GLU A 527 -15.02 36.88 10.21
N ARG A 528 -13.97 36.10 9.94
CA ARG A 528 -12.88 36.50 9.04
C ARG A 528 -13.38 36.80 7.64
N LYS A 529 -14.22 35.93 7.06
CA LYS A 529 -14.82 36.16 5.73
C LYS A 529 -15.72 37.40 5.74
N ALA A 530 -16.47 37.65 6.81
CA ALA A 530 -17.30 38.84 6.94
C ALA A 530 -16.46 40.12 7.02
N LEU A 531 -15.40 40.12 7.82
CA LEU A 531 -14.46 41.24 7.93
C LEU A 531 -13.72 41.51 6.62
N GLU A 532 -13.29 40.46 5.89
CA GLU A 532 -12.69 40.59 4.56
C GLU A 532 -13.65 41.28 3.58
N ARG A 533 -14.95 40.93 3.61
CA ARG A 533 -15.99 41.58 2.78
C ARG A 533 -16.23 43.03 3.20
N GLN A 534 -16.35 43.31 4.49
CA GLN A 534 -16.53 44.67 5.01
C GLN A 534 -15.34 45.56 4.68
N LEU A 535 -14.12 45.03 4.75
CA LEU A 535 -12.90 45.75 4.39
C LEU A 535 -12.90 46.14 2.91
N ALA A 536 -13.25 45.20 2.02
CA ALA A 536 -13.36 45.45 0.59
C ALA A 536 -14.45 46.50 0.28
N GLU A 537 -15.62 46.41 0.92
CA GLU A 537 -16.70 47.39 0.75
C GLU A 537 -16.29 48.78 1.27
N THR A 538 -15.60 48.84 2.41
CA THR A 538 -15.13 50.08 3.02
C THR A 538 -14.06 50.75 2.15
N ARG A 539 -13.09 49.97 1.64
CA ARG A 539 -12.10 50.45 0.67
C ARG A 539 -12.76 50.98 -0.59
N LYS A 540 -13.76 50.27 -1.13
CA LYS A 540 -14.55 50.74 -2.27
C LYS A 540 -15.26 52.07 -1.97
N LYS A 541 -15.89 52.22 -0.80
CA LYS A 541 -16.57 53.47 -0.38
C LYS A 541 -15.58 54.64 -0.24
N LEU A 542 -14.44 54.43 0.43
CA LEU A 542 -13.37 55.44 0.55
C LEU A 542 -12.86 55.88 -0.81
N ALA A 543 -12.59 54.92 -1.70
CA ALA A 543 -12.11 55.18 -3.05
C ALA A 543 -13.14 55.86 -3.96
N MET A 544 -14.43 55.75 -3.66
CA MET A 544 -15.51 56.45 -4.38
C MET A 544 -15.80 57.86 -3.84
N GLY A 545 -15.00 58.32 -2.87
CA GLY A 545 -15.20 59.56 -2.16
C GLY A 545 -16.19 59.35 -1.01
N GLY A 546 -15.67 59.28 0.22
CA GLY A 546 -16.52 59.29 1.44
C GLY A 546 -17.40 60.55 1.52
N ALA A 547 -18.23 60.65 2.56
CA ALA A 547 -19.27 61.69 2.76
C ALA A 547 -18.80 63.17 2.76
N SER A 548 -17.55 63.46 2.40
CA SER A 548 -16.91 64.77 2.32
C SER A 548 -16.15 65.02 0.99
N ALA A 549 -16.36 64.22 -0.05
CA ALA A 549 -15.63 64.41 -1.31
C ALA A 549 -16.06 65.73 -1.99
N ALA A 550 -15.13 66.69 -2.02
CA ALA A 550 -15.15 67.84 -2.92
C ALA A 550 -15.44 67.36 -4.35
N GLU A 551 -16.19 68.17 -5.11
CA GLU A 551 -16.54 67.89 -6.51
C GLU A 551 -15.31 67.42 -7.29
N GLU A 552 -15.28 66.12 -7.62
CA GLU A 552 -14.15 65.51 -8.32
C GLU A 552 -14.14 66.01 -9.77
N PRO A 553 -12.99 66.47 -10.31
CA PRO A 553 -12.95 67.12 -11.61
C PRO A 553 -13.17 66.09 -12.72
N VAL A 554 -14.36 66.14 -13.32
CA VAL A 554 -14.61 65.55 -14.63
C VAL A 554 -14.13 66.54 -15.67
N GLU A 555 -13.09 66.18 -16.42
CA GLU A 555 -12.56 67.01 -17.50
C GLU A 555 -13.23 66.65 -18.83
N GLU A 556 -13.43 67.64 -19.71
CA GLU A 556 -13.93 67.41 -21.06
C GLU A 556 -12.79 67.58 -22.07
N ILE A 557 -12.44 66.50 -22.76
CA ILE A 557 -11.35 66.46 -23.74
C ILE A 557 -11.95 66.08 -25.09
N GLY A 558 -11.98 67.03 -26.04
CA GLY A 558 -12.49 66.78 -27.39
C GLY A 558 -13.98 66.43 -27.45
N GLY A 559 -14.80 66.93 -26.53
CA GLY A 559 -16.24 66.62 -26.44
C GLY A 559 -16.56 65.34 -25.66
N VAL A 560 -15.56 64.70 -25.06
CA VAL A 560 -15.69 63.46 -24.29
C VAL A 560 -15.38 63.74 -22.82
N LYS A 561 -16.24 63.27 -21.91
CA LYS A 561 -16.05 63.41 -20.46
C LYS A 561 -15.08 62.35 -19.97
N VAL A 562 -14.01 62.76 -19.29
CA VAL A 562 -12.95 61.89 -18.79
C VAL A 562 -12.82 62.05 -17.27
N MET A 563 -12.72 60.92 -16.58
CA MET A 563 -12.42 60.85 -15.13
C MET A 563 -11.10 60.12 -14.94
N LEU A 564 -10.10 60.83 -14.40
CA LEU A 564 -8.80 60.28 -14.05
C LEU A 564 -8.66 60.27 -12.54
N LYS A 565 -8.42 59.08 -11.96
CA LYS A 565 -8.26 58.92 -10.52
C LYS A 565 -7.13 57.96 -10.20
N VAL A 566 -6.20 58.42 -9.38
CA VAL A 566 -5.20 57.56 -8.74
C VAL A 566 -5.80 57.06 -7.44
N VAL A 567 -5.79 55.74 -7.23
CA VAL A 567 -6.26 55.10 -6.00
C VAL A 567 -5.11 54.31 -5.39
N GLU A 568 -4.88 54.52 -4.10
CA GLU A 568 -3.83 53.85 -3.32
C GLU A 568 -4.45 52.75 -2.44
N ASP A 569 -3.68 51.70 -2.14
CA ASP A 569 -4.06 50.57 -1.27
C ASP A 569 -5.30 49.76 -1.71
N ILE A 570 -5.59 49.73 -3.02
CA ILE A 570 -6.67 48.93 -3.60
C ILE A 570 -6.11 47.72 -4.37
N PRO A 571 -6.51 46.49 -4.01
CA PRO A 571 -6.12 45.30 -4.75
C PRO A 571 -6.55 45.35 -6.23
N PRO A 572 -5.75 44.84 -7.19
CA PRO A 572 -6.08 44.91 -8.62
C PRO A 572 -7.46 44.34 -9.00
N LYS A 573 -7.93 43.30 -8.28
CA LYS A 573 -9.26 42.71 -8.50
C LYS A 573 -10.42 43.66 -8.21
N GLU A 574 -10.23 44.66 -7.34
CA GLU A 574 -11.28 45.60 -6.93
C GLU A 574 -11.34 46.84 -7.84
N LEU A 575 -10.28 47.13 -8.60
CA LEU A 575 -10.21 48.27 -9.53
C LEU A 575 -11.33 48.26 -10.57
N ARG A 576 -11.72 47.07 -11.05
CA ARG A 576 -12.80 46.91 -12.04
C ARG A 576 -14.13 47.46 -11.51
N GLY A 577 -14.48 47.09 -10.27
CA GLY A 577 -15.72 47.55 -9.65
C GLY A 577 -15.75 49.05 -9.36
N LEU A 578 -14.58 49.66 -9.18
CA LEU A 578 -14.41 51.11 -9.05
C LEU A 578 -14.57 51.82 -10.40
N ALA A 579 -13.95 51.28 -11.45
CA ALA A 579 -14.10 51.81 -12.80
C ALA A 579 -15.56 51.77 -13.28
N ASP A 580 -16.26 50.66 -13.03
CA ASP A 580 -17.67 50.52 -13.40
C ASP A 580 -18.58 51.50 -12.63
N ALA A 581 -18.27 51.75 -11.36
CA ALA A 581 -19.00 52.76 -10.57
C ALA A 581 -18.73 54.20 -11.06
N GLY A 582 -17.48 54.49 -11.46
CA GLY A 582 -17.11 55.76 -12.10
C GLY A 582 -17.85 55.99 -13.42
N LYS A 583 -17.93 54.98 -14.28
CA LYS A 583 -18.75 55.00 -15.51
C LYS A 583 -20.22 55.32 -15.22
N GLY A 584 -20.77 54.71 -14.17
CA GLY A 584 -22.14 54.99 -13.72
C GLY A 584 -22.38 56.45 -13.34
N LYS A 585 -21.40 57.13 -12.72
CA LYS A 585 -21.47 58.57 -12.42
C LYS A 585 -21.36 59.45 -13.67
N LEU A 586 -20.48 59.09 -14.61
CA LEU A 586 -20.26 59.87 -15.85
C LEU A 586 -21.45 59.81 -16.82
N LYS A 587 -22.19 58.69 -16.84
CA LYS A 587 -23.31 58.36 -17.76
C LYS A 587 -22.95 58.29 -19.25
N SER A 588 -21.99 59.09 -19.72
CA SER A 588 -21.40 59.08 -21.06
C SER A 588 -20.00 59.69 -21.00
N GLY A 589 -19.05 59.10 -21.71
CA GLY A 589 -17.63 59.48 -21.65
C GLY A 589 -16.76 58.31 -22.05
#